data_AF-A0A831P3D9-F1
#
_entry.id   AF-A0A831P3D9-F1
#
_cell.length_a   1.000
_cell.length_b   1.000
_cell.length_c   1.000
_cell.angle_alpha   90.00
_cell.angle_beta   90.00
_cell.angle_gamma   90.00
#
_symmetry.space_group_name_H-M   'P 1'
#
loop_
_entity.id
_entity.type
_entity.pdbx_description
1 polymer ?
#
loop_
_entity_poly.entity_id
_entity_poly.type
_entity_poly.pdbx_seq_one_letter_code
_entity_poly.pdbx_strand_id
1 'polypeptide(L)'
;IIPGWGGTQRLPRLVGRARALDMILFSKTVDANQALEMGLVDKIVPTEKLMEETNSLAQRLCERPPIAVQWVLKAMGTGLYEGIEQGLQVEADGSVAVRNTKDREEGFKAFLEKRKPVFRGE
;
A
#
# COMPACT_ATOMS: atom_id res chain seq x y z
N ILE A 1 -14.81 22.84 13.91
CA ILE A 1 -13.41 22.43 13.60
C ILE A 1 -13.42 21.56 12.35
N ILE A 2 -12.28 21.40 11.65
CA ILE A 2 -12.16 20.51 10.49
C ILE A 2 -11.10 19.43 10.76
N PRO A 3 -11.07 18.31 10.01
CA PRO A 3 -9.98 17.35 10.11
C PRO A 3 -8.62 17.97 9.78
N GLY A 4 -7.75 18.11 10.79
CA GLY A 4 -6.46 18.81 10.67
C GLY A 4 -5.26 17.95 10.24
N TRP A 5 -5.39 16.61 10.27
CA TRP A 5 -4.28 15.68 9.98
C TRP A 5 -4.42 14.95 8.64
N GLY A 6 -5.05 15.62 7.66
CA GLY A 6 -5.19 15.12 6.29
C GLY A 6 -6.45 14.28 6.02
N GLY A 7 -7.41 14.23 6.95
CA GLY A 7 -8.69 13.53 6.74
C GLY A 7 -9.48 14.08 5.54
N THR A 8 -9.46 15.39 5.30
CA THR A 8 -10.07 16.03 4.12
C THR A 8 -9.40 15.66 2.80
N GLN A 9 -8.19 15.07 2.86
CA GLN A 9 -7.42 14.67 1.68
C GLN A 9 -7.45 13.16 1.44
N ARG A 10 -7.16 12.36 2.48
CA ARG A 10 -7.02 10.91 2.35
C ARG A 10 -8.36 10.19 2.25
N LEU A 11 -9.34 10.58 3.07
CA LEU A 11 -10.65 9.93 3.07
C LEU A 11 -11.33 9.96 1.69
N PRO A 12 -11.51 11.10 0.99
CA PRO A 12 -12.16 11.11 -0.32
C PRO A 12 -11.39 10.35 -1.41
N ARG A 13 -10.08 10.13 -1.25
CA ARG A 13 -9.28 9.30 -2.16
C ARG A 13 -9.53 7.80 -1.97
N LEU A 14 -9.86 7.38 -0.75
CA LEU A 14 -10.19 5.99 -0.43
C LEU A 14 -11.66 5.68 -0.74
N VAL A 15 -12.59 6.49 -0.20
CA VAL A 15 -14.02 6.16 -0.20
C VAL A 15 -14.84 6.93 -1.23
N GLY A 16 -14.20 7.80 -2.00
CA GLY A 16 -14.85 8.72 -2.92
C GLY A 16 -15.37 10.00 -2.25
N ARG A 17 -15.51 11.07 -3.04
CA ARG A 17 -15.87 12.41 -2.55
C ARG A 17 -17.21 12.46 -1.83
N ALA A 18 -18.25 11.81 -2.37
CA ALA A 18 -19.59 11.88 -1.82
C ALA A 18 -19.69 11.27 -0.41
N ARG A 19 -19.17 10.06 -0.23
CA ARG A 19 -19.12 9.37 1.07
C ARG A 19 -18.27 10.14 2.09
N ALA A 20 -17.12 10.67 1.66
CA ALA A 20 -16.26 11.46 2.54
C ALA A 20 -16.94 12.75 3.02
N LEU A 21 -17.70 13.45 2.18
CA LEU A 21 -18.47 14.62 2.58
C LEU A 21 -19.56 14.26 3.59
N ASP A 22 -20.25 13.14 3.38
CA ASP A 22 -21.29 12.64 4.31
C ASP A 22 -20.68 12.36 5.70
N MET A 23 -19.55 11.66 5.74
CA MET A 23 -18.81 11.36 6.98
C MET A 23 -18.26 12.62 7.67
N ILE A 24 -17.73 13.60 6.93
CA ILE A 24 -17.07 14.78 7.49
C ILE A 24 -18.07 15.87 7.90
N LEU A 25 -19.08 16.16 7.07
CA LEU A 25 -20.02 17.25 7.30
C LEU A 25 -21.13 16.86 8.29
N PHE A 26 -21.54 15.60 8.30
CA PHE A 26 -22.63 15.11 9.14
C PHE A 26 -22.18 14.13 10.23
N SER A 27 -20.87 13.97 10.42
CA SER A 27 -20.29 13.06 11.43
C SER A 27 -20.83 11.63 11.33
N LYS A 28 -21.19 11.19 10.12
CA LYS A 28 -21.74 9.85 9.91
C LYS A 28 -20.71 8.79 10.25
N THR A 29 -21.07 7.93 11.19
CA THR A 29 -20.31 6.73 11.53
C THR A 29 -20.64 5.62 10.53
N VAL A 30 -19.66 4.73 10.31
CA VAL A 30 -19.81 3.57 9.44
C VAL A 30 -19.41 2.31 10.20
N ASP A 31 -20.12 1.22 9.95
CA ASP A 31 -19.74 -0.09 10.47
C ASP A 31 -18.64 -0.75 9.60
N ALA A 32 -18.13 -1.90 10.04
CA ALA A 32 -17.05 -2.60 9.35
C ALA A 32 -17.43 -3.04 7.93
N ASN A 33 -18.68 -3.46 7.69
CA ASN A 33 -19.13 -3.91 6.37
C ASN A 33 -19.23 -2.74 5.40
N GLN A 34 -19.79 -1.62 5.85
CA GLN A 34 -19.83 -0.38 5.09
C GLN A 34 -18.41 0.11 4.78
N ALA A 35 -17.50 0.08 5.75
CA ALA A 35 -16.10 0.45 5.56
C ALA A 35 -15.41 -0.41 4.48
N LEU A 36 -15.65 -1.72 4.48
CA LEU A 36 -15.13 -2.63 3.46
C LEU A 36 -15.73 -2.34 2.08
N GLU A 37 -17.05 -2.19 1.99
CA GLU A 37 -17.76 -1.91 0.73
C GLU A 37 -17.27 -0.61 0.07
N MET A 38 -16.89 0.38 0.88
CA MET A 38 -16.37 1.65 0.38
C MET A 38 -14.85 1.70 0.20
N GLY A 39 -14.12 0.62 0.48
CA GLY A 39 -12.67 0.59 0.35
C GLY A 39 -11.93 1.41 1.42
N LEU A 40 -12.56 1.67 2.58
CA LEU A 40 -11.89 2.26 3.74
C LEU A 40 -10.98 1.24 4.45
N VAL A 41 -11.33 -0.04 4.38
CA VAL A 41 -10.56 -1.17 4.89
C VAL A 41 -10.53 -2.30 3.85
N ASP A 42 -9.49 -3.12 3.86
CA ASP A 42 -9.30 -4.18 2.85
C ASP A 42 -9.88 -5.55 3.25
N LYS A 43 -10.05 -5.81 4.56
CA LYS A 43 -10.49 -7.10 5.08
C LYS A 43 -11.19 -6.93 6.43
N ILE A 44 -12.24 -7.73 6.65
CA ILE A 44 -12.90 -7.89 7.96
C ILE A 44 -12.57 -9.28 8.49
N VAL A 45 -12.25 -9.36 9.78
CA VAL A 45 -11.93 -10.61 10.48
C VAL A 45 -12.57 -10.60 11.87
N PRO A 46 -12.80 -11.78 12.49
CA PRO A 46 -13.18 -11.83 13.91
C PRO A 46 -12.14 -11.13 14.77
N THR A 47 -12.59 -10.43 15.82
CA THR A 47 -11.74 -9.60 16.69
C THR A 47 -10.54 -10.37 17.25
N GLU A 48 -10.76 -11.61 17.68
CA GLU A 48 -9.76 -12.51 18.22
C GLU A 48 -8.67 -12.91 17.21
N LYS A 49 -8.94 -12.79 15.89
CA LYS A 49 -8.00 -13.08 14.81
C LYS A 49 -7.30 -11.83 14.26
N LEU A 50 -7.67 -10.63 14.71
CA LEU A 50 -7.17 -9.37 14.14
C LEU A 50 -5.63 -9.32 14.11
N MET A 51 -4.99 -9.65 15.23
CA MET A 51 -3.53 -9.61 15.32
C MET A 51 -2.86 -10.74 14.53
N GLU A 52 -3.44 -11.93 14.50
CA GLU A 52 -2.92 -13.05 13.71
C GLU A 52 -2.89 -12.69 12.22
N GLU A 53 -4.00 -12.16 11.71
CA GLU A 53 -4.16 -11.79 10.30
C GLU A 53 -3.29 -10.58 9.92
N THR A 54 -3.19 -9.59 10.82
CA THR A 54 -2.31 -8.42 10.63
C THR A 54 -0.83 -8.85 10.56
N ASN A 55 -0.39 -9.70 11.49
CA ASN A 55 0.99 -10.19 11.51
C ASN A 55 1.30 -11.09 10.31
N SER A 56 0.35 -11.94 9.90
CA SER A 56 0.47 -12.76 8.69
C SER A 56 0.66 -11.91 7.44
N LEU A 57 -0.12 -10.83 7.30
CA LEU A 57 0.04 -9.87 6.20
C LEU A 57 1.40 -9.16 6.24
N ALA A 58 1.82 -8.68 7.42
CA ALA A 58 3.12 -8.05 7.60
C ALA A 58 4.27 -9.01 7.26
N GLN A 59 4.19 -10.27 7.68
CA GLN A 59 5.19 -11.28 7.37
C GLN A 59 5.31 -11.51 5.86
N ARG A 60 4.19 -11.56 5.13
CA ARG A 60 4.19 -11.69 3.67
C ARG A 60 4.84 -10.48 2.97
N LEU A 61 4.75 -9.29 3.57
CA LEU A 61 5.44 -8.09 3.09
C LEU A 61 6.95 -8.16 3.36
N CYS A 62 7.37 -8.68 4.53
CA CYS A 62 8.78 -8.91 4.86
C CYS A 62 9.47 -9.92 3.91
N GLU A 63 8.70 -10.80 3.28
CA GLU A 63 9.19 -11.71 2.23
C GLU A 63 9.38 -11.06 0.85
N ARG A 64 9.15 -9.75 0.71
CA ARG A 64 9.32 -9.01 -0.56
C ARG A 64 10.71 -8.34 -0.61
N PRO A 65 11.25 -8.08 -1.81
CA PRO A 65 12.53 -7.40 -1.97
C PRO A 65 12.45 -5.96 -1.44
N PRO A 66 13.16 -5.61 -0.34
CA PRO A 66 12.93 -4.34 0.36
C PRO A 66 13.15 -3.11 -0.52
N ILE A 67 14.18 -3.12 -1.38
CA ILE A 67 14.47 -2.01 -2.29
C ILE A 67 13.32 -1.79 -3.28
N ALA A 68 12.77 -2.86 -3.85
CA ALA A 68 11.65 -2.72 -4.78
C ALA A 68 10.38 -2.23 -4.09
N VAL A 69 10.09 -2.72 -2.88
CA VAL A 69 8.95 -2.24 -2.07
C VAL A 69 9.05 -0.74 -1.81
N GLN A 70 10.24 -0.24 -1.45
CA GLN A 70 10.46 1.19 -1.23
C GLN A 70 10.18 2.02 -2.48
N TRP A 71 10.68 1.58 -3.65
CA TRP A 71 10.44 2.29 -4.91
C TRP A 71 8.97 2.28 -5.32
N VAL A 72 8.25 1.18 -5.14
CA VAL A 72 6.80 1.11 -5.41
C VAL A 72 6.05 2.10 -4.53
N LEU A 73 6.30 2.09 -3.21
CA LEU A 73 5.64 3.01 -2.28
C LEU A 73 5.97 4.47 -2.58
N LYS A 74 7.22 4.76 -2.96
CA LYS A 74 7.66 6.10 -3.36
C LYS A 74 6.97 6.56 -4.64
N ALA A 75 6.96 5.74 -5.70
CA ALA A 75 6.35 6.08 -6.97
C ALA A 75 4.83 6.33 -6.82
N MET A 76 4.13 5.43 -6.11
CA MET A 76 2.71 5.60 -5.82
C MET A 76 2.45 6.86 -4.98
N GLY A 77 3.25 7.09 -3.94
CA GLY A 77 3.16 8.28 -3.09
C GLY A 77 3.32 9.57 -3.90
N THR A 78 4.42 9.69 -4.65
CA THR A 78 4.68 10.83 -5.53
C THR A 78 3.55 11.02 -6.54
N GLY A 79 3.08 9.95 -7.18
CA GLY A 79 1.93 10.02 -8.09
C GLY A 79 0.67 10.62 -7.45
N LEU A 80 0.39 10.27 -6.20
CA LEU A 80 -0.79 10.73 -5.46
C LEU A 80 -0.69 12.18 -4.97
N TYR A 81 0.51 12.68 -4.69
CA TYR A 81 0.71 14.01 -4.07
C TYR A 81 1.24 15.06 -5.04
N GLU A 82 2.05 14.66 -6.02
CA GLU A 82 2.73 15.57 -6.95
C GLU A 82 2.18 15.46 -8.37
N GLY A 83 1.56 14.32 -8.72
CA GLY A 83 0.93 14.09 -10.02
C GLY A 83 1.49 12.88 -10.76
N ILE A 84 0.73 12.41 -11.76
CA ILE A 84 1.05 11.17 -12.48
C ILE A 84 2.42 11.23 -13.16
N GLU A 85 2.80 12.35 -13.78
CA GLU A 85 4.08 12.52 -14.47
C GLU A 85 5.27 12.35 -13.51
N GLN A 86 5.21 12.96 -12.33
CA GLN A 86 6.24 12.81 -11.30
C GLN A 86 6.28 11.36 -10.77
N GLY A 87 5.13 10.72 -10.58
CA GLY A 87 5.05 9.31 -10.21
C GLY A 87 5.72 8.39 -11.25
N LEU A 88 5.46 8.62 -12.53
CA LEU A 88 6.04 7.85 -13.64
C LEU A 88 7.56 8.06 -13.74
N GLN A 89 8.07 9.27 -13.49
CA GLN A 89 9.51 9.51 -13.44
C GLN A 89 10.17 8.72 -12.29
N VAL A 90 9.57 8.73 -11.10
CA VAL A 90 10.07 7.96 -9.95
C VAL A 90 9.99 6.45 -10.22
N GLU A 91 8.96 5.97 -10.93
CA GLU A 91 8.84 4.58 -11.37
C GLU A 91 9.96 4.19 -12.33
N ALA A 92 10.30 5.05 -13.30
CA ALA A 92 11.39 4.83 -14.24
C ALA A 92 12.74 4.74 -13.51
N ASP A 93 13.02 5.68 -12.60
CA ASP A 93 14.24 5.69 -11.78
C ASP A 93 14.34 4.44 -10.90
N GLY A 94 13.23 4.07 -10.26
CA GLY A 94 13.14 2.87 -9.43
C GLY A 94 13.34 1.58 -10.22
N SER A 95 12.83 1.53 -11.45
CA SER A 95 13.02 0.39 -12.35
C SER A 95 14.50 0.19 -12.71
N VAL A 96 15.25 1.27 -12.90
CA VAL A 96 16.70 1.21 -13.12
C VAL A 96 17.43 0.79 -11.83
N ALA A 97 17.05 1.36 -10.68
CA ALA A 97 17.67 1.02 -9.40
C ALA A 97 17.49 -0.46 -9.04
N VAL A 98 16.25 -0.98 -9.12
CA VAL A 98 15.93 -2.39 -8.84
C VAL A 98 16.59 -3.34 -9.84
N ARG A 99 16.82 -2.91 -11.09
CA ARG A 99 17.49 -3.75 -12.10
C ARG A 99 18.88 -4.22 -11.64
N ASN A 100 19.57 -3.38 -10.88
CA ASN A 100 20.96 -3.56 -10.48
C ASN A 100 21.13 -4.22 -9.10
N THR A 101 20.05 -4.69 -8.46
CA THR A 101 20.11 -5.33 -7.14
C THR A 101 20.33 -6.84 -7.24
N LYS A 102 20.98 -7.42 -6.23
CA LYS A 102 21.11 -8.88 -6.10
C LYS A 102 19.76 -9.54 -5.83
N ASP A 103 18.86 -8.85 -5.14
CA ASP A 103 17.49 -9.31 -4.91
C ASP A 103 16.74 -9.59 -6.22
N ARG A 104 17.00 -8.81 -7.28
CA ARG A 104 16.43 -9.10 -8.60
C ARG A 104 16.97 -10.43 -9.14
N GLU A 105 18.28 -10.64 -9.07
CA GLU A 105 18.92 -11.88 -9.54
C GLU A 105 18.41 -13.10 -8.78
N GLU A 106 18.32 -12.99 -7.46
CA GLU A 106 17.74 -14.02 -6.59
C GLU A 106 16.28 -14.31 -6.94
N GLY A 107 15.49 -13.28 -7.22
CA GLY A 107 14.10 -13.44 -7.67
C GLY A 107 14.00 -14.28 -8.95
N PHE A 108 14.82 -13.98 -9.96
CA PHE A 108 14.87 -14.76 -11.20
C PHE A 108 15.37 -16.19 -10.96
N LYS A 109 16.44 -16.35 -10.17
CA LYS A 109 17.03 -17.65 -9.86
C LYS A 109 16.04 -18.55 -9.12
N ALA A 110 15.42 -18.04 -8.06
CA ALA A 110 14.44 -18.78 -7.26
C ALA A 110 13.22 -19.18 -8.09
N PHE A 111 12.78 -18.32 -9.02
CA PHE A 111 11.69 -18.63 -9.95
C PHE A 111 12.05 -19.78 -10.90
N LEU A 112 13.23 -19.75 -11.53
CA LEU A 112 13.71 -20.83 -12.41
C LEU A 112 13.91 -22.14 -11.65
N GLU A 113 14.42 -22.06 -10.42
CA GLU A 113 14.66 -23.21 -9.54
C GLU A 113 13.40 -23.68 -8.79
N LYS A 114 12.25 -23.01 -8.98
CA LYS A 114 10.96 -23.30 -8.31
C LYS A 114 11.07 -23.37 -6.77
N ARG A 115 11.90 -22.52 -6.18
CA ARG A 115 12.06 -22.39 -4.72
C ARG A 115 11.62 -21.02 -4.22
N LYS A 116 11.51 -20.88 -2.90
CA LYS A 116 11.26 -19.57 -2.29
C LYS A 116 12.51 -18.67 -2.40
N PRO A 117 12.39 -17.41 -2.84
CA PRO A 117 13.49 -16.46 -2.85
C PRO A 117 13.83 -16.00 -1.42
N VAL A 118 15.09 -15.62 -1.20
CA VAL A 118 15.55 -14.98 0.04
C VAL A 118 16.10 -13.61 -0.28
N PHE A 119 15.28 -12.58 -0.10
CA PHE A 119 15.68 -11.20 -0.34
C PHE A 119 16.41 -10.61 0.88
N ARG A 120 17.43 -9.80 0.62
CA ARG A 120 18.31 -9.21 1.64
C ARG A 120 18.41 -7.69 1.56
N GLY A 121 17.81 -7.06 0.54
CA GLY A 121 17.88 -5.61 0.36
C GLY A 121 19.24 -5.14 -0.19
N GLU A 122 19.86 -5.95 -1.04
CA GLU A 122 21.12 -5.66 -1.76
C GLU A 122 20.99 -5.93 -3.26
#